data_AF-A0AAJ1TJ97-F1
#
_entry.id   AF-A0AAJ1TJ97-F1
#
_cell.length_a   1.000
_cell.length_b   1.000
_cell.length_c   1.000
_cell.angle_alpha   90.00
_cell.angle_beta   90.00
_cell.angle_gamma   90.00
#
_symmetry.space_group_name_H-M   'P 1'
#
loop_
_entity.id
_entity.type
_entity.pdbx_description
1 polymer ?
#
loop_
_entity_poly.entity_id
_entity_poly.type
_entity_poly.pdbx_seq_one_letter_code
_entity_poly.pdbx_strand_id
1 'polypeptide(L)' 'MIYSPELNLVVEIMKPFRYPWFIAGGWALDLDHGKQTRLHKDVDLCCFRENIHELLNYFSDWNRQVVIPGDHHNVSC' A
#
# COMPACT_ATOMS: atom_id res chain seq x y z
N MET A 1 4.26 -20.50 1.26
CA MET A 1 4.86 -19.14 1.30
C MET A 1 4.56 -18.50 -0.04
N ILE A 2 3.84 -17.39 -0.05
CA ILE A 2 3.52 -16.67 -1.30
C ILE A 2 4.79 -16.00 -1.80
N TYR A 3 5.10 -16.19 -3.09
CA TYR A 3 6.15 -15.44 -3.77
C TYR A 3 5.49 -14.47 -4.75
N SER A 4 5.69 -13.18 -4.54
CA SER A 4 5.18 -12.11 -5.41
C SER A 4 6.26 -11.05 -5.60
N PRO A 5 6.67 -10.75 -6.84
CA PRO A 5 7.58 -9.65 -7.14
C PRO A 5 7.05 -8.29 -6.66
N GLU A 6 5.74 -8.08 -6.71
CA GLU A 6 5.08 -6.85 -6.28
C GLU A 6 5.24 -6.63 -4.77
N LEU A 7 4.99 -7.68 -3.97
CA LEU A 7 5.20 -7.61 -2.52
C LEU A 7 6.67 -7.42 -2.16
N ASN A 8 7.59 -8.09 -2.86
CA ASN A 8 9.03 -7.90 -2.63
C ASN A 8 9.48 -6.46 -2.92
N LEU A 9 9.00 -5.88 -4.03
CA LEU A 9 9.26 -4.49 -4.38
C LEU A 9 8.75 -3.53 -3.31
N VAL A 10 7.52 -3.74 -2.84
CA VAL A 10 6.90 -2.91 -1.78
C VAL A 10 7.68 -2.99 -0.48
N VAL A 11 8.12 -4.19 -0.07
CA VAL A 11 8.94 -4.36 1.14
C VAL A 11 10.27 -3.62 1.02
N GLU A 12 10.94 -3.68 -0.14
CA GLU A 12 12.18 -2.93 -0.35
C GLU A 12 11.94 -1.42 -0.40
N ILE A 13 10.85 -0.95 -1.04
CA ILE A 13 10.45 0.47 -1.03
C ILE A 13 10.17 0.95 0.39
N MET A 14 9.53 0.14 1.24
CA MET A 14 9.14 0.55 2.59
C MET A 14 10.24 0.34 3.64
N LYS A 15 11.35 -0.31 3.28
CA LYS A 15 12.46 -0.66 4.18
C LYS A 15 13.05 0.50 4.99
N PRO A 16 13.23 1.73 4.45
CA PRO A 16 13.76 2.84 5.22
C PRO A 16 12.66 3.66 5.92
N PHE A 17 11.38 3.38 5.67
CA PHE A 17 10.27 4.01 6.38
C PHE A 17 10.19 3.47 7.82
N ARG A 18 10.27 4.37 8.80
CA ARG A 18 10.53 3.99 10.21
C ARG A 18 9.29 3.76 11.06
N TYR A 19 8.11 4.14 10.55
CA TYR A 19 6.86 4.00 11.28
C TYR A 19 6.15 2.70 10.90
N PRO A 20 5.30 2.15 11.79
CA PRO A 20 4.58 0.91 11.48
C PRO A 20 3.69 1.07 10.24
N TRP A 21 3.74 0.06 9.39
CA TRP A 21 2.94 -0.07 8.18
C TRP A 21 2.60 -1.55 7.97
N PHE A 22 1.53 -1.82 7.24
CA PHE A 22 1.08 -3.18 6.97
C PHE A 22 0.60 -3.32 5.53
N ILE A 23 0.69 -4.54 5.00
CA ILE A 23 -0.04 -4.92 3.79
C ILE A 23 -1.53 -5.00 4.13
N ALA A 24 -2.36 -4.42 3.27
CA ALA A 24 -3.81 -4.38 3.42
C ALA A 24 -4.50 -4.98 2.18
N GLY A 25 -5.83 -4.85 2.14
CA GLY A 25 -6.64 -5.20 0.96
C GLY A 25 -6.52 -6.66 0.53
N GLY A 26 -6.49 -6.88 -0.79
CA GLY A 26 -6.50 -8.23 -1.35
C GLY A 26 -5.28 -9.07 -0.99
N TRP A 27 -4.10 -8.45 -0.93
CA TRP A 27 -2.86 -9.14 -0.59
C TRP A 27 -2.81 -9.60 0.87
N ALA A 28 -3.38 -8.82 1.80
CA ALA A 28 -3.44 -9.23 3.20
C ALA A 28 -4.23 -10.54 3.38
N LEU A 29 -5.34 -10.70 2.65
CA LEU A 29 -6.15 -11.93 2.67
C LEU A 29 -5.39 -13.13 2.12
N ASP A 30 -4.69 -12.95 1.00
CA ASP A 30 -3.91 -14.05 0.40
C ASP A 30 -2.73 -14.44 1.30
N LEU A 31 -2.05 -13.45 1.91
CA LEU A 31 -0.96 -13.69 2.86
C LEU A 31 -1.43 -14.49 4.08
N ASP A 32 -2.57 -14.12 4.68
CA ASP A 32 -3.20 -14.86 5.78
C ASP A 32 -3.62 -16.28 5.35
N HIS A 33 -4.18 -16.40 4.14
CA HIS A 33 -4.60 -17.69 3.57
C HIS A 33 -3.42 -18.59 3.14
N GLY A 34 -2.22 -18.02 2.96
CA GLY A 34 -1.01 -18.74 2.59
C GLY A 34 -0.88 -19.11 1.11
N LYS A 35 -1.81 -18.68 0.26
CA LYS A 35 -1.74 -18.83 -1.22
C LYS A 35 -2.39 -17.64 -1.93
N GLN A 36 -1.88 -17.31 -3.11
CA GLN A 36 -2.52 -16.32 -3.96
C GLN A 36 -3.82 -16.88 -4.53
N THR A 37 -4.94 -16.19 -4.33
CA THR A 37 -6.28 -16.65 -4.76
C THR A 37 -6.73 -16.01 -6.07
N ARG A 38 -6.15 -14.86 -6.43
CA ARG A 38 -6.42 -14.13 -7.69
C ARG A 38 -5.24 -13.27 -8.11
N LEU A 39 -5.29 -12.76 -9.34
CA LEU A 39 -4.40 -11.68 -9.76
C LEU A 39 -4.76 -10.38 -9.01
N HIS A 40 -3.75 -9.68 -8.51
CA HIS A 40 -3.87 -8.36 -7.89
C HIS A 40 -3.28 -7.33 -8.84
N LYS A 41 -3.93 -6.16 -8.94
CA LYS A 41 -3.51 -5.08 -9.86
C LYS A 41 -2.67 -4.02 -9.14
N ASP A 42 -2.70 -4.04 -7.81
CA ASP A 42 -2.18 -3.05 -6.90
C ASP A 42 -1.74 -3.73 -5.59
N VAL A 43 -1.13 -2.93 -4.71
CA VAL A 43 -0.81 -3.30 -3.33
C VAL A 43 -1.32 -2.20 -2.43
N ASP A 44 -2.22 -2.56 -1.51
CA ASP A 44 -2.72 -1.65 -0.49
C ASP A 44 -1.79 -1.65 0.72
N LEU A 45 -1.47 -0.46 1.21
CA LEU A 45 -0.74 -0.26 2.45
C LEU A 45 -1.64 0.45 3.47
N CYS A 46 -1.54 0.07 4.74
CA CYS A 46 -2.10 0.85 5.83
C CYS A 46 -1.01 1.29 6.82
N CYS A 47 -1.22 2.45 7.43
CA CYS A 47 -0.38 3.00 8.49
C CYS A 47 -1.27 3.57 9.59
N PHE A 48 -0.68 3.84 10.75
CA PHE A 48 -1.38 4.55 11.81
C PHE A 48 -1.66 6.00 11.40
N ARG A 49 -2.82 6.52 11.80
CA ARG A 49 -3.31 7.85 11.38
C ARG A 49 -2.38 8.97 11.82
N GLU A 50 -1.70 8.79 12.95
CA GLU A 50 -0.73 9.71 13.53
C GLU A 50 0.53 9.82 12.66
N ASN A 51 0.82 8.82 11.81
CA ASN A 51 2.00 8.78 10.94
C ASN A 51 1.70 9.16 9.48
N ILE A 52 0.48 9.63 9.18
CA ILE A 52 0.11 9.94 7.79
C ILE A 52 1.00 11.03 7.17
N HIS A 53 1.38 12.05 7.94
CA HIS A 53 2.22 13.14 7.44
C HIS A 53 3.61 12.62 7.04
N GLU A 54 4.15 11.71 7.83
CA GLU A 54 5.45 11.07 7.57
C GLU A 54 5.37 10.17 6.34
N LEU A 55 4.29 9.40 6.18
CA LEU A 55 4.07 8.58 4.99
C LEU A 55 3.94 9.43 3.73
N LEU A 56 3.17 10.51 3.78
CA LEU A 56 2.98 11.42 2.65
C LEU A 56 4.29 12.13 2.26
N ASN A 57 5.11 12.50 3.26
CA ASN A 57 6.43 13.07 3.02
C ASN A 57 7.42 12.02 2.47
N TYR A 58 7.34 10.78 2.94
CA TYR A 58 8.16 9.68 2.44
C TYR A 58 7.94 9.42 0.94
N PHE A 59 6.71 9.61 0.47
CA PHE A 59 6.34 9.52 -0.94
C PHE A 59 6.18 10.89 -1.63
N SER A 60 6.95 11.91 -1.21
CA SER A 60 6.82 13.27 -1.75
C SER A 60 7.01 13.37 -3.26
N ASP A 61 7.87 12.50 -3.81
CA ASP A 61 8.27 12.52 -5.22
C ASP A 61 7.32 11.68 -6.10
N TRP A 62 6.31 11.05 -5.51
CA TRP A 62 5.33 10.24 -6.23
C TRP A 62 4.15 11.10 -6.68
N ASN A 63 3.60 10.78 -7.85
CA ASN A 63 2.32 11.35 -8.26
C ASN A 63 1.23 10.82 -7.34
N ARG A 64 0.58 11.72 -6.61
CA ARG A 64 -0.39 11.36 -5.58
C ARG A 64 -1.81 11.66 -6.05
N GLN A 65 -2.70 10.72 -5.79
CA GLN A 65 -4.12 10.83 -6.09
C GLN A 65 -4.94 10.53 -4.84
N VAL A 66 -6.08 11.20 -4.69
CA VAL A 66 -7.04 10.96 -3.61
C VAL A 66 -8.41 10.62 -4.18
N VAL A 67 -9.09 9.69 -3.50
CA VAL A 67 -10.51 9.40 -3.76
C VAL A 67 -11.33 10.33 -2.88
N ILE A 68 -12.17 11.16 -3.51
CA ILE A 68 -13.06 12.06 -2.79
C ILE A 68 -14.40 11.35 -2.59
N PRO A 69 -14.93 11.23 -1.35
CA PRO A 69 -16.24 10.63 -1.13
C PRO A 69 -17.33 11.31 -1.98
N GLY A 70 -18.05 10.51 -2.76
CA GLY A 70 -19.09 11.00 -3.68
C GLY A 70 -18.61 11.36 -5.08
N ASP A 71 -17.29 11.35 -5.32
CA ASP A 71 -16.68 11.39 -6.65
C ASP A 71 -16.13 9.99 -6.97
N HIS A 72 -16.40 9.49 -8.18
CA HIS A 72 -15.93 8.17 -8.61
C HIS A 72 -14.54 8.23 -9.25
N HIS A 73 -13.89 9.40 -9.24
CA HIS A 73 -12.61 9.63 -9.89
C HIS A 73 -11.49 9.95 -8.89
N ASN A 74 -10.28 9.60 -9.29
CA ASN A 74 -9.06 9.98 -8.60
C ASN A 74 -8.71 11.44 -8.93
N VAL A 75 -8.52 12.25 -7.90
CA VAL A 75 -8.10 13.65 -8.05
C VAL A 75 -6.63 13.79 -7.67
N SER A 76 -5.82 14.40 -8.54
CA SER A 76 -4.41 14.68 -8.25
C SER A 76 -4.26 15.68 -7.11
N CYS A 77 -3.26 15.48 -6.25
CA CYS A 77 -3.03 16.29 -5.05
C CYS A 77 -1.56 16.52 -4.74
#